data_AF-A0A1C3NCV4-F1
#
_entry.id   AF-A0A1C3NCV4-F1
#
_cell.length_a   1.000
_cell.length_b   1.000
_cell.length_c   1.000
_cell.angle_alpha   90.00
_cell.angle_beta   90.00
_cell.angle_gamma   90.00
#
_symmetry.space_group_name_H-M   'P 1'
#
loop_
_entity.id
_entity.type
_entity.pdbx_description
1 polymer ?
#
loop_
_entity_poly.entity_id
_entity_poly.type
_entity_poly.pdbx_seq_one_letter_code
_entity_poly.pdbx_strand_id
1 'polypeptide(L)'
;MSVDGWNTVLVLGGIRSGKSEFAESLVSDAPVVRYVATAPEGDPDDTEWAARLAAHRQRRPGSWTTEETAGDPRRLADVVASAAPNETLLVDDLGGWVTVLLDPAHQPADDTATIDELAAAVRGCAARLVVVSPEVGLSLVPTTPLGRAFTDALGAANRAVADACDAVVLVVAGQPAWLKRAAATVPVARGAAGPEVSAVAPPAVNGAALEPTPELVSLPDVRTPAPPAPPAESATSWAAPTMALPMVATGLVIQPGMELPMPDEYAGPQAVERLATLDVPGAGLGVLEQVVNFAAATQGTPTPAAWSSVRVLLLNGDHGGGAAAGTVPGDSARRAGQARAGRGALARLAAESGATLQVVDAPTAGPIEAEPALTGEQVESALRYGWRLAEEAAEAGVQLLVLAACGAGTEAAAAAVLAATAGAEPPAVLGRVVTDSGEIDDAAWMRRCAAVRDALHRTRRSPRGAKEVLAELGGGDIAIATGVLLGATARRVPVMLDGPVGLAAGLISRDLAGQARHWCLLADHGGDPASKLAADVLGLTPVLDLRLDLGEGANALVALPMLRSVLALAAALPTHPSLTGGTDRDDEGADEVGTDEPDFAEPEPAGPGPTSTEPEEQRADPSGSRAG
;
A
#
# COMPACT_ATOMS: atom_id res chain seq x y z
N MET A 1 10.56 6.90 31.09
CA MET A 1 10.39 6.74 29.64
C MET A 1 9.11 5.95 29.45
N SER A 2 8.10 6.54 28.80
CA SER A 2 6.81 5.89 28.54
C SER A 2 7.02 4.63 27.71
N VAL A 3 6.21 3.62 28.00
CA VAL A 3 6.19 2.29 27.35
C VAL A 3 5.90 2.40 25.83
N ASP A 4 5.48 3.58 25.37
CA ASP A 4 4.94 3.82 24.02
C ASP A 4 5.90 4.57 23.08
N GLY A 5 7.12 4.89 23.51
CA GLY A 5 8.19 5.44 22.66
C GLY A 5 8.08 6.91 22.26
N TRP A 6 7.03 7.64 22.68
CA TRP A 6 6.84 9.08 22.45
C TRP A 6 7.00 9.89 23.75
N ASN A 7 7.47 11.14 23.64
CA ASN A 7 7.39 12.14 24.70
C ASN A 7 6.21 13.10 24.45
N THR A 8 5.93 13.40 23.18
CA THR A 8 4.86 14.31 22.75
C THR A 8 3.91 13.63 21.76
N VAL A 9 2.60 13.72 21.99
CA VAL A 9 1.59 13.16 21.09
C VAL A 9 0.44 14.14 20.83
N LEU A 10 0.06 14.27 19.56
CA LEU A 10 -1.13 15.01 19.14
C LEU A 10 -2.28 14.05 18.86
N VAL A 11 -3.41 14.22 19.54
CA VAL A 11 -4.65 13.46 19.38
C VAL A 11 -5.68 14.31 18.64
N LEU A 12 -5.91 13.97 17.38
CA LEU A 12 -6.88 14.57 16.48
C LEU A 12 -8.20 13.79 16.49
N GLY A 13 -9.31 14.45 16.20
CA GLY A 13 -10.57 13.74 15.95
C GLY A 13 -11.77 14.64 15.72
N GLY A 14 -12.81 14.08 15.11
CA GLY A 14 -14.10 14.77 14.91
C GLY A 14 -14.89 14.96 16.22
N ILE A 15 -16.01 15.68 16.13
CA ILE A 15 -16.95 15.82 17.23
C ILE A 15 -17.48 14.43 17.64
N ARG A 16 -17.43 14.12 18.94
CA ARG A 16 -17.86 12.81 19.49
C ARG A 16 -17.12 11.59 18.91
N SER A 17 -15.89 11.80 18.43
CA SER A 17 -15.04 10.71 17.92
C SER A 17 -14.44 9.82 18.99
N GLY A 18 -14.45 10.22 20.27
CA GLY A 18 -13.73 9.52 21.34
C GLY A 18 -12.33 10.06 21.63
N LYS A 19 -11.94 11.21 21.04
CA LYS A 19 -10.58 11.76 21.13
C LYS A 19 -10.13 12.09 22.57
N SER A 20 -11.00 12.66 23.38
CA SER A 20 -10.67 13.01 24.78
C SER A 20 -10.54 11.75 25.64
N GLU A 21 -11.42 10.76 25.46
CA GLU A 21 -11.33 9.47 26.15
C GLU A 21 -10.03 8.73 25.81
N PHE A 22 -9.66 8.74 24.52
CA PHE A 22 -8.39 8.18 24.08
C PHE A 22 -7.20 8.93 24.70
N ALA A 23 -7.20 10.27 24.68
CA ALA A 23 -6.13 11.09 25.26
C ALA A 23 -5.98 10.89 26.78
N GLU A 24 -7.10 10.78 27.51
CA GLU A 24 -7.12 10.45 28.93
C GLU A 24 -6.53 9.04 29.18
N SER A 25 -6.84 8.05 28.33
CA SER A 25 -6.27 6.71 28.46
C SER A 25 -4.74 6.70 28.37
N LEU A 26 -4.15 7.59 27.55
CA LEU A 26 -2.70 7.71 27.38
C LEU A 26 -2.00 8.26 28.62
N VAL A 27 -2.69 8.89 29.55
CA VAL A 27 -2.09 9.46 30.78
C VAL A 27 -2.61 8.82 32.05
N SER A 28 -3.47 7.79 31.93
CA SER A 28 -4.17 7.15 33.04
C SER A 28 -3.24 6.47 34.06
N ASP A 29 -2.06 6.05 33.61
CA ASP A 29 -1.00 5.41 34.36
C ASP A 29 0.02 6.41 34.96
N ALA A 30 -0.11 7.70 34.67
CA ALA A 30 0.78 8.73 35.21
C ALA A 30 0.40 9.08 36.67
N PRO A 31 1.39 9.21 37.58
CA PRO A 31 1.14 9.47 39.00
C PRO A 31 0.60 10.88 39.27
N VAL A 32 0.97 11.86 38.43
CA VAL A 32 0.53 13.25 38.50
C VAL A 32 0.30 13.74 37.08
N VAL A 33 -0.91 14.25 36.81
CA VAL A 33 -1.30 14.84 35.52
C VAL A 33 -1.71 16.29 35.75
N ARG A 34 -1.09 17.19 34.99
CA ARG A 34 -1.51 18.58 34.86
C ARG A 34 -2.41 18.70 33.64
N TYR A 35 -3.70 18.88 33.89
CA TYR A 35 -4.69 19.15 32.85
C TYR A 35 -4.66 20.64 32.50
N VAL A 36 -4.46 20.98 31.24
CA VAL A 36 -4.42 22.36 30.76
C VAL A 36 -5.70 22.64 29.98
N ALA A 37 -6.58 23.45 30.58
CA ALA A 37 -7.83 23.90 29.98
C ALA A 37 -7.58 25.19 29.18
N THR A 38 -7.94 25.16 27.92
CA THR A 38 -7.69 26.24 26.94
C THR A 38 -8.95 27.00 26.55
N ALA A 39 -10.12 26.38 26.72
CA ALA A 39 -11.39 27.02 26.40
C ALA A 39 -11.75 28.11 27.43
N PRO A 40 -12.30 29.26 27.00
CA PRO A 40 -12.78 30.28 27.91
C PRO A 40 -13.96 29.77 28.75
N GLU A 41 -14.20 30.40 29.91
CA GLU A 41 -15.46 30.23 30.61
C GLU A 41 -16.59 30.60 29.64
N GLY A 42 -17.47 29.63 29.36
CA GLY A 42 -18.53 29.84 28.39
C GLY A 42 -19.56 30.86 28.86
N ASP A 43 -20.45 31.25 27.95
CA ASP A 43 -21.60 32.08 28.27
C ASP A 43 -22.39 31.45 29.45
N PRO A 44 -22.62 32.18 30.56
CA PRO A 44 -23.40 31.67 31.69
C PRO A 44 -24.80 31.17 31.29
N ASP A 45 -25.32 31.64 30.16
CA ASP A 45 -26.63 31.26 29.63
C ASP A 45 -26.58 30.00 28.72
N ASP A 46 -25.39 29.52 28.32
CA ASP A 46 -25.22 28.26 27.57
C ASP A 46 -25.17 27.04 28.52
N THR A 47 -26.37 26.64 28.93
CA THR A 47 -26.56 25.47 29.81
C THR A 47 -26.05 24.14 29.22
N GLU A 48 -25.99 24.00 27.88
CA GLU A 48 -25.48 22.79 27.24
C GLU A 48 -23.95 22.73 27.32
N TRP A 49 -23.27 23.85 27.08
CA TRP A 49 -21.83 23.98 27.25
C TRP A 49 -21.41 23.79 28.71
N ALA A 50 -22.12 24.42 29.65
CA ALA A 50 -21.87 24.27 31.08
C ALA A 50 -21.99 22.80 31.55
N ALA A 51 -22.99 22.06 31.05
CA ALA A 51 -23.16 20.64 31.33
C ALA A 51 -22.00 19.78 30.78
N ARG A 52 -21.49 20.10 29.57
CA ARG A 52 -20.32 19.43 28.99
C ARG A 52 -19.05 19.67 29.81
N LEU A 53 -18.82 20.91 30.23
CA LEU A 53 -17.69 21.28 31.08
C LEU A 53 -17.75 20.56 32.44
N ALA A 54 -18.94 20.47 33.03
CA ALA A 54 -19.17 19.73 34.28
C ALA A 54 -18.92 18.23 34.13
N ALA A 55 -19.43 17.59 33.07
CA ALA A 55 -19.19 16.17 32.79
C ALA A 55 -17.70 15.88 32.59
N HIS A 56 -16.99 16.75 31.89
CA HIS A 56 -15.56 16.60 31.68
C HIS A 56 -14.74 16.82 32.96
N ARG A 57 -15.14 17.76 33.83
CA ARG A 57 -14.56 17.93 35.18
C ARG A 57 -14.81 16.71 36.08
N GLN A 58 -16.01 16.11 36.04
CA GLN A 58 -16.37 14.95 36.86
C GLN A 58 -15.62 13.65 36.48
N ARG A 59 -15.21 13.52 35.21
CA ARG A 59 -14.44 12.34 34.73
C ARG A 59 -12.99 12.31 35.21
N ARG A 60 -12.44 13.44 35.63
CA ARG A 60 -11.04 13.57 36.01
C ARG A 60 -10.80 13.02 37.42
N PRO A 61 -9.75 12.21 37.64
CA PRO A 61 -9.33 11.82 38.97
C PRO A 61 -9.03 13.06 39.83
N GLY A 62 -9.41 13.05 41.11
CA GLY A 62 -9.13 14.16 42.04
C GLY A 62 -7.64 14.41 42.30
N SER A 63 -6.75 13.52 41.83
CA SER A 63 -5.30 13.68 41.85
C SER A 63 -4.76 14.61 40.75
N TRP A 64 -5.57 15.00 39.77
CA TRP A 64 -5.16 15.87 38.67
C TRP A 64 -5.25 17.34 39.06
N THR A 65 -4.24 18.13 38.68
CA THR A 65 -4.29 19.60 38.83
C THR A 65 -4.77 20.22 37.52
N THR A 66 -5.66 21.22 37.60
CA THR A 66 -6.14 21.95 36.41
C THR A 66 -5.48 23.32 36.34
N GLU A 67 -4.93 23.67 35.17
CA GLU A 67 -4.42 25.01 34.85
C GLU A 67 -5.24 25.60 33.70
N GLU A 68 -5.84 26.77 33.92
CA GLU A 68 -6.66 27.46 32.93
C GLU A 68 -5.82 28.53 32.20
N THR A 69 -5.81 28.47 30.87
CA THR A 69 -4.96 29.31 30.00
C THR A 69 -5.75 30.25 29.09
N ALA A 70 -7.08 30.18 29.11
CA ALA A 70 -7.94 30.89 28.16
C ALA A 70 -7.85 32.43 28.19
N GLY A 71 -7.34 33.03 29.28
CA GLY A 71 -7.21 34.48 29.41
C GLY A 71 -6.00 35.09 28.68
N ASP A 72 -5.04 34.27 28.26
CA ASP A 72 -3.84 34.70 27.52
C ASP A 72 -3.34 33.54 26.65
N PRO A 73 -3.47 33.61 25.31
CA PRO A 73 -3.04 32.54 24.42
C PRO A 73 -1.56 32.15 24.55
N ARG A 74 -0.68 33.09 24.95
CA ARG A 74 0.75 32.82 25.15
C ARG A 74 1.02 31.96 26.37
N ARG A 75 0.11 31.99 27.36
CA ARG A 75 0.23 31.21 28.58
C ARG A 75 0.28 29.71 28.31
N LEU A 76 -0.38 29.22 27.24
CA LEU A 76 -0.29 27.81 26.88
C LEU A 76 1.15 27.41 26.51
N ALA A 77 1.84 28.22 25.71
CA ALA A 77 3.24 27.97 25.35
C ALA A 77 4.16 28.04 26.58
N ASP A 78 3.94 29.00 27.49
CA ASP A 78 4.70 29.12 28.73
C ASP A 78 4.53 27.90 29.66
N VAL A 79 3.30 27.39 29.79
CA VAL A 79 3.00 26.19 30.59
C VAL A 79 3.69 24.97 30.00
N VAL A 80 3.67 24.81 28.67
CA VAL A 80 4.36 23.71 27.99
C VAL A 80 5.88 23.83 28.12
N ALA A 81 6.44 25.03 27.95
CA ALA A 81 7.88 25.27 28.01
C ALA A 81 8.46 25.14 29.42
N SER A 82 7.68 25.43 30.46
CA SER A 82 8.09 25.34 31.87
C SER A 82 7.90 23.96 32.51
N ALA A 83 7.30 23.01 31.78
CA ALA A 83 7.02 21.67 32.27
C ALA A 83 8.31 20.88 32.57
N ALA A 84 8.43 20.34 33.78
CA ALA A 84 9.60 19.54 34.17
C ALA A 84 9.55 18.12 33.54
N PRO A 85 10.72 17.47 33.29
CA PRO A 85 10.76 16.17 32.62
C PRO A 85 9.99 15.02 33.29
N ASN A 86 9.69 15.15 34.58
CA ASN A 86 8.95 14.17 35.38
C ASN A 86 7.44 14.47 35.44
N GLU A 87 6.97 15.53 34.78
CA GLU A 87 5.55 15.88 34.72
C GLU A 87 4.85 15.23 33.53
N THR A 88 3.53 15.08 33.63
CA THR A 88 2.65 14.70 32.52
C THR A 88 1.61 15.78 32.31
N LEU A 89 1.51 16.28 31.08
CA LEU A 89 0.59 17.33 30.68
C LEU A 89 -0.45 16.77 29.71
N LEU A 90 -1.70 17.16 29.91
CA LEU A 90 -2.80 16.90 28.98
C LEU A 90 -3.48 18.23 28.62
N VAL A 91 -3.28 18.69 27.39
CA VAL A 91 -3.91 19.90 26.84
C VAL A 91 -5.18 19.49 26.12
N ASP A 92 -6.36 19.93 26.57
CA ASP A 92 -7.65 19.67 25.91
C ASP A 92 -8.52 20.95 25.95
N ASP A 93 -8.75 21.62 24.80
CA ASP A 93 -8.23 21.34 23.44
C ASP A 93 -7.73 22.58 22.67
N LEU A 94 -6.96 22.36 21.60
CA LEU A 94 -6.52 23.47 20.74
C LEU A 94 -7.69 24.19 20.05
N GLY A 95 -8.87 23.57 19.94
CA GLY A 95 -10.06 24.23 19.41
C GLY A 95 -10.46 25.43 20.28
N GLY A 96 -10.54 25.24 21.59
CA GLY A 96 -10.78 26.32 22.55
C GLY A 96 -9.66 27.36 22.62
N TRP A 97 -8.42 26.96 22.35
CA TRP A 97 -7.30 27.90 22.27
C TRP A 97 -7.38 28.80 21.02
N VAL A 98 -7.70 28.20 19.86
CA VAL A 98 -7.85 28.93 18.59
C VAL A 98 -8.99 29.94 18.65
N THR A 99 -10.08 29.66 19.38
CA THR A 99 -11.16 30.66 19.51
C THR A 99 -10.72 31.94 20.21
N VAL A 100 -9.71 31.88 21.09
CA VAL A 100 -9.12 33.06 21.75
C VAL A 100 -8.15 33.79 20.82
N LEU A 101 -7.46 33.07 19.92
CA LEU A 101 -6.58 33.65 18.90
C LEU A 101 -7.33 34.35 17.76
N LEU A 102 -8.57 33.95 17.50
CA LEU A 102 -9.35 34.52 16.41
C LEU A 102 -9.70 35.97 16.68
N ASP A 103 -9.13 36.87 15.88
CA ASP A 103 -9.64 38.22 15.71
C ASP A 103 -10.51 38.30 14.43
N PRO A 104 -11.84 38.44 14.54
CA PRO A 104 -12.71 38.59 13.39
C PRO A 104 -12.41 39.83 12.54
N ALA A 105 -11.72 40.84 13.08
CA ALA A 105 -11.34 42.07 12.38
C ALA A 105 -10.06 41.92 11.55
N HIS A 106 -9.23 40.90 11.80
CA HIS A 106 -7.99 40.63 11.08
C HIS A 106 -8.06 39.25 10.42
N GLN A 107 -8.61 39.22 9.20
CA GLN A 107 -8.78 38.01 8.39
C GLN A 107 -7.91 38.06 7.13
N PRO A 108 -7.25 36.95 6.74
CA PRO A 108 -7.22 35.66 7.45
C PRO A 108 -6.52 35.78 8.81
N ALA A 109 -7.01 35.00 9.79
CA ALA A 109 -6.51 35.01 11.16
C ALA A 109 -5.12 34.36 11.21
N ASP A 110 -4.10 35.17 10.92
CA ASP A 110 -2.73 34.75 10.69
C ASP A 110 -1.83 34.97 11.92
N ASP A 111 -2.31 34.71 13.15
CA ASP A 111 -1.44 34.72 14.35
C ASP A 111 -0.51 33.48 14.40
N THR A 112 0.12 33.27 13.26
CA THR A 112 1.16 32.30 12.94
C THR A 112 2.32 32.40 13.92
N ALA A 113 2.65 33.61 14.39
CA ALA A 113 3.68 33.79 15.41
C ALA A 113 3.33 33.06 16.72
N THR A 114 2.10 33.22 17.22
CA THR A 114 1.66 32.52 18.44
C THR A 114 1.52 31.00 18.23
N ILE A 115 1.15 30.55 17.02
CA ILE A 115 1.17 29.13 16.62
C ILE A 115 2.59 28.57 16.61
N ASP A 116 3.54 29.30 16.03
CA ASP A 116 4.95 28.90 15.95
C ASP A 116 5.60 28.87 17.34
N GLU A 117 5.25 29.81 18.23
CA GLU A 117 5.67 29.81 19.63
C GLU A 117 5.19 28.54 20.36
N LEU A 118 3.93 28.16 20.18
CA LEU A 118 3.39 26.91 20.75
C LEU A 118 4.10 25.69 20.16
N ALA A 119 4.27 25.62 18.85
CA ALA A 119 4.96 24.50 18.20
C ALA A 119 6.43 24.38 18.66
N ALA A 120 7.12 25.50 18.87
CA ALA A 120 8.46 25.52 19.44
C ALA A 120 8.48 25.02 20.89
N ALA A 121 7.52 25.43 21.72
CA ALA A 121 7.37 24.95 23.08
C ALA A 121 7.10 23.43 23.13
N VAL A 122 6.22 22.92 22.26
CA VAL A 122 5.94 21.47 22.12
C VAL A 122 7.22 20.72 21.73
N ARG A 123 7.96 21.20 20.73
CA ARG A 123 9.20 20.58 20.26
C ARG A 123 10.29 20.53 21.34
N GLY A 124 10.33 21.54 22.21
CA GLY A 124 11.27 21.64 23.33
C GLY A 124 10.80 20.97 24.63
N CYS A 125 9.58 20.43 24.67
CA CYS A 125 8.98 19.89 25.90
C CYS A 125 9.65 18.58 26.30
N ALA A 126 10.26 18.57 27.50
CA ALA A 126 10.89 17.38 28.07
C ALA A 126 9.92 16.53 28.90
N ALA A 127 8.73 17.04 29.20
CA ALA A 127 7.67 16.35 29.92
C ALA A 127 6.90 15.40 28.99
N ARG A 128 6.11 14.47 29.56
CA ARG A 128 5.15 13.67 28.78
C ARG A 128 3.96 14.58 28.42
N LEU A 129 3.77 14.89 27.15
CA LEU A 129 2.75 15.83 26.69
C LEU A 129 1.76 15.16 25.74
N VAL A 130 0.47 15.26 26.07
CA VAL A 130 -0.64 14.89 25.20
C VAL A 130 -1.40 16.16 24.83
N VAL A 131 -1.53 16.44 23.54
CA VAL A 131 -2.29 17.58 23.03
C VAL A 131 -3.52 17.07 22.29
N VAL A 132 -4.71 17.54 22.66
CA VAL A 132 -5.97 17.20 22.01
C VAL A 132 -6.39 18.35 21.10
N SER A 133 -6.84 18.04 19.89
CA SER A 133 -7.38 19.03 18.97
C SER A 133 -8.52 18.46 18.11
N PRO A 134 -9.56 19.25 17.82
CA PRO A 134 -10.56 18.84 16.84
C PRO A 134 -10.00 18.86 15.40
N GLU A 135 -10.40 17.90 14.58
CA GLU A 135 -10.10 17.87 13.15
C GLU A 135 -11.35 18.27 12.35
N VAL A 136 -11.50 19.57 12.09
CA VAL A 136 -12.69 20.15 11.46
C VAL A 136 -12.58 20.28 9.95
N GLY A 137 -11.38 20.10 9.37
CA GLY A 137 -11.14 20.17 7.93
C GLY A 137 -11.79 19.04 7.14
N LEU A 138 -12.28 18.00 7.81
CA LEU A 138 -13.00 16.87 7.24
C LEU A 138 -14.52 17.08 7.12
N SER A 139 -15.03 18.25 7.55
CA SER A 139 -16.45 18.61 7.49
C SER A 139 -16.78 19.47 6.25
N LEU A 140 -18.06 19.83 6.07
CA LEU A 140 -18.47 20.82 5.08
C LEU A 140 -17.82 22.17 5.36
N VAL A 141 -17.45 22.89 4.29
CA VAL A 141 -16.93 24.26 4.39
C VAL A 141 -17.97 25.14 5.11
N PRO A 142 -17.62 25.82 6.22
CA PRO A 142 -18.57 26.66 6.94
C PRO A 142 -19.17 27.77 6.07
N THR A 143 -20.47 27.99 6.21
CA THR A 143 -21.20 29.03 5.46
C THR A 143 -20.87 30.44 5.99
N THR A 144 -20.51 30.55 7.27
CA THR A 144 -20.16 31.83 7.91
C THR A 144 -18.67 32.16 7.72
N PRO A 145 -18.31 33.45 7.53
CA PRO A 145 -16.91 33.87 7.48
C PRO A 145 -16.11 33.47 8.71
N LEU A 146 -16.70 33.62 9.91
CA LEU A 146 -16.08 33.23 11.18
C LEU A 146 -15.79 31.72 11.25
N GLY A 147 -16.70 30.90 10.71
CA GLY A 147 -16.48 29.45 10.66
C GLY A 147 -15.31 29.08 9.76
N ARG A 148 -15.18 29.71 8.59
CA ARG A 148 -14.04 29.48 7.68
C ARG A 148 -12.72 29.92 8.33
N ALA A 149 -12.71 31.10 8.94
CA ALA A 149 -11.56 31.60 9.69
C ALA A 149 -11.11 30.63 10.80
N PHE A 150 -12.06 30.09 11.56
CA PHE A 150 -11.78 29.08 12.57
C PHE A 150 -11.21 27.79 11.97
N THR A 151 -11.80 27.27 10.89
CA THR A 151 -11.32 26.08 10.19
C THR A 151 -9.88 26.27 9.68
N ASP A 152 -9.59 27.42 9.07
CA ASP A 152 -8.27 27.72 8.51
C ASP A 152 -7.21 27.87 9.62
N ALA A 153 -7.52 28.63 10.69
CA ALA A 153 -6.62 28.84 11.82
C ALA A 153 -6.35 27.53 12.59
N LEU A 154 -7.39 26.73 12.85
CA LEU A 154 -7.23 25.43 13.51
C LEU A 154 -6.45 24.44 12.64
N GLY A 155 -6.65 24.46 11.32
CA GLY A 155 -5.85 23.68 10.38
C GLY A 155 -4.38 24.10 10.35
N ALA A 156 -4.08 25.40 10.49
CA ALA A 156 -2.71 25.88 10.64
C ALA A 156 -2.08 25.40 11.96
N ALA A 157 -2.79 25.55 13.08
CA ALA A 157 -2.35 25.09 14.39
C ALA A 157 -2.11 23.57 14.44
N ASN A 158 -3.05 22.76 13.91
CA ASN A 158 -2.94 21.31 13.87
C ASN A 158 -1.69 20.86 13.10
N ARG A 159 -1.40 21.49 11.94
CA ARG A 159 -0.20 21.18 11.15
C ARG A 159 1.09 21.51 11.92
N ALA A 160 1.18 22.72 12.48
CA ALA A 160 2.38 23.15 13.21
C ALA A 160 2.67 22.26 14.43
N VAL A 161 1.63 21.91 15.20
CA VAL A 161 1.77 21.02 16.37
C VAL A 161 2.05 19.58 15.96
N ALA A 162 1.44 19.07 14.88
CA ALA A 162 1.74 17.73 14.35
C ALA A 162 3.21 17.58 13.93
N ASP A 163 3.79 18.61 13.34
CA ASP A 163 5.21 18.67 12.96
C ASP A 163 6.14 18.73 14.18
N ALA A 164 5.65 19.27 15.30
CA ALA A 164 6.39 19.36 16.57
C ALA A 164 6.32 18.08 17.42
N CYS A 165 5.21 17.33 17.37
CA CYS A 165 5.02 16.12 18.17
C CYS A 165 5.78 14.89 17.65
N ASP A 166 6.19 13.97 18.52
CA ASP A 166 6.81 12.69 18.14
C ASP A 166 5.81 11.75 17.45
N ALA A 167 4.56 11.78 17.91
CA ALA A 167 3.48 10.97 17.39
C ALA A 167 2.19 11.79 17.15
N VAL A 168 1.39 11.34 16.18
CA VAL A 168 0.10 11.93 15.83
C VAL A 168 -0.89 10.81 15.59
N VAL A 169 -2.08 10.92 16.17
CA VAL A 169 -3.14 9.93 16.08
C VAL A 169 -4.46 10.61 15.76
N LEU A 170 -5.20 10.07 14.78
CA LEU A 170 -6.55 10.48 14.44
C LEU A 170 -7.54 9.47 15.03
N VAL A 171 -8.45 9.94 15.87
CA VAL A 171 -9.50 9.11 16.46
C VAL A 171 -10.77 9.22 15.63
N VAL A 172 -11.28 8.09 15.16
CA VAL A 172 -12.52 7.97 14.36
C VAL A 172 -13.39 6.89 14.98
N ALA A 173 -14.62 7.22 15.38
CA ALA A 173 -15.56 6.28 15.99
C ALA A 173 -14.96 5.47 17.17
N GLY A 174 -14.15 6.13 18.01
CA GLY A 174 -13.45 5.55 19.15
C GLY A 174 -12.19 4.76 18.80
N GLN A 175 -11.84 4.67 17.51
CA GLN A 175 -10.69 3.89 17.03
C GLN A 175 -9.49 4.80 16.72
N PRO A 176 -8.30 4.56 17.28
CA PRO A 176 -7.10 5.33 16.99
C PRO A 176 -6.43 4.89 15.69
N ALA A 177 -6.21 5.82 14.76
CA ALA A 177 -5.42 5.66 13.55
C ALA A 177 -4.14 6.50 13.64
N TRP A 178 -2.99 5.85 13.81
CA TRP A 178 -1.71 6.54 13.95
C TRP A 178 -1.25 7.13 12.60
N LEU A 179 -1.16 8.46 12.53
CA LEU A 179 -0.69 9.21 11.36
C LEU A 179 0.84 9.40 11.38
N LYS A 180 1.41 9.58 12.57
CA LYS A 180 2.85 9.68 12.84
C LYS A 180 3.16 8.82 14.05
N ARG A 181 4.15 7.93 13.95
CA ARG A 181 4.63 7.12 15.09
C ARG A 181 6.01 7.59 15.49
N ALA A 182 6.30 7.56 16.78
CA ALA A 182 7.63 7.84 17.27
C ALA A 182 8.63 6.81 16.71
N ALA A 183 9.79 7.27 16.28
CA ALA A 183 10.87 6.39 15.85
C ALA A 183 11.31 5.51 17.03
N ALA A 184 11.38 4.20 16.83
CA ALA A 184 11.85 3.28 17.86
C ALA A 184 13.29 3.64 18.25
N THR A 185 13.47 4.17 19.46
CA THR A 185 14.80 4.31 20.05
C THR A 185 15.26 2.92 20.46
N VAL A 186 16.11 2.30 19.63
CA VAL A 186 16.85 1.11 20.04
C VAL A 186 17.75 1.53 21.21
N PRO A 187 17.61 0.94 22.41
CA PRO A 187 18.54 1.22 23.49
C PRO A 187 19.90 0.66 23.06
N VAL A 188 20.83 1.55 22.72
CA VAL A 188 22.23 1.16 22.56
C VAL A 188 22.70 0.70 23.94
N ALA A 189 22.79 -0.61 24.13
CA ALA A 189 23.42 -1.19 25.29
C ALA A 189 24.82 -0.59 25.41
N ARG A 190 25.09 0.11 26.53
CA ARG A 190 26.42 0.57 26.90
C ARG A 190 27.31 -0.67 27.11
N GLY A 191 27.92 -1.13 26.02
CA GLY A 191 28.95 -2.17 26.03
C GLY A 191 30.16 -1.68 26.81
N ALA A 192 30.56 -2.47 27.79
CA ALA A 192 31.75 -2.28 28.59
C ALA A 192 33.01 -2.14 27.72
N ALA A 193 33.96 -1.34 28.22
CA ALA A 193 35.22 -0.98 27.59
C ALA A 193 35.97 -2.17 26.98
N GLY A 194 36.14 -2.13 25.66
CA GLY A 194 37.17 -2.87 24.92
C GLY A 194 38.39 -1.97 24.67
N PRO A 195 39.60 -2.55 24.50
CA PRO A 195 40.85 -1.79 24.60
C PRO A 195 41.07 -0.87 23.40
N GLU A 196 41.68 0.28 23.69
CA GLU A 196 42.04 1.35 22.74
C GLU A 196 42.83 0.82 21.54
N VAL A 197 42.31 1.08 20.34
CA VAL A 197 43.10 0.99 19.10
C VAL A 197 43.52 2.40 18.72
N SER A 198 44.84 2.64 18.81
CA SER A 198 45.50 3.90 18.47
C SER A 198 45.20 4.33 17.04
N ALA A 199 44.73 5.58 16.88
CA ALA A 199 44.54 6.23 15.60
C ALA A 199 45.86 6.34 14.83
N VAL A 200 45.89 5.78 13.62
CA VAL A 200 46.95 6.04 12.63
C VAL A 200 46.46 7.15 11.71
N ALA A 201 47.25 8.23 11.63
CA ALA A 201 47.00 9.38 10.77
C ALA A 201 47.04 9.00 9.27
N PRO A 202 46.25 9.65 8.40
CA PRO A 202 46.24 9.34 6.98
C PRO A 202 47.53 9.87 6.30
N PRO A 203 48.12 9.14 5.35
CA PRO A 203 49.23 9.68 4.58
C PRO A 203 48.72 10.65 3.51
N ALA A 204 49.56 11.65 3.23
CA ALA A 204 49.32 12.70 2.25
C ALA A 204 49.13 12.14 0.84
N VAL A 205 48.15 12.71 0.13
CA VAL A 205 47.83 12.43 -1.26
C VAL A 205 48.94 12.98 -2.17
N ASN A 206 49.65 12.09 -2.85
CA ASN A 206 50.41 12.42 -4.06
C ASN A 206 49.78 11.71 -5.24
N GLY A 207 49.45 12.48 -6.27
CA GLY A 207 48.71 12.03 -7.43
C GLY A 207 49.43 10.95 -8.24
N ALA A 208 48.68 9.92 -8.60
CA ALA A 208 48.81 9.17 -9.83
C ALA A 208 47.48 8.44 -10.07
N ALA A 209 46.94 8.59 -11.28
CA ALA A 209 45.77 7.88 -11.75
C ALA A 209 45.96 6.36 -11.65
N LEU A 210 44.95 5.68 -11.13
CA LEU A 210 44.56 4.30 -11.42
C LEU A 210 43.21 4.06 -10.72
N GLU A 211 42.13 4.05 -11.50
CA GLU A 211 40.83 3.54 -11.04
C GLU A 211 41.01 2.07 -10.63
N PRO A 212 40.48 1.64 -9.47
CA PRO A 212 40.41 0.22 -9.20
C PRO A 212 39.26 -0.36 -10.03
N THR A 213 39.59 -1.23 -10.98
CA THR A 213 38.61 -2.10 -11.63
C THR A 213 38.01 -3.01 -10.54
N PRO A 214 36.69 -2.97 -10.26
CA PRO A 214 36.10 -3.96 -9.37
C PRO A 214 36.08 -5.31 -10.09
N GLU A 215 36.44 -6.34 -9.35
CA GLU A 215 36.37 -7.75 -9.72
C GLU A 215 35.02 -8.13 -10.37
N LEU A 216 35.09 -9.13 -11.27
CA LEU A 216 34.01 -9.68 -12.11
C LEU A 216 32.61 -9.60 -11.49
N VAL A 217 31.94 -8.47 -11.74
CA VAL A 217 30.51 -8.29 -11.45
C VAL A 217 29.75 -9.21 -12.39
N SER A 218 29.04 -10.20 -11.86
CA SER A 218 28.14 -11.05 -12.65
C SER A 218 27.08 -10.15 -13.31
N LEU A 219 27.15 -10.02 -14.62
CA LEU A 219 26.12 -9.36 -15.42
C LEU A 219 24.92 -10.32 -15.55
N PRO A 220 23.68 -9.81 -15.56
CA PRO A 220 22.53 -10.67 -15.81
C PRO A 220 22.59 -11.19 -17.25
N ASP A 221 21.93 -12.33 -17.51
CA ASP A 221 21.66 -12.75 -18.88
C ASP A 221 20.62 -11.80 -19.49
N VAL A 222 21.06 -10.95 -20.42
CA VAL A 222 20.23 -9.96 -21.09
C VAL A 222 19.76 -10.50 -22.44
N ARG A 223 18.44 -10.62 -22.60
CA ARG A 223 17.82 -11.13 -23.83
C ARG A 223 17.35 -9.98 -24.72
N THR A 224 17.51 -10.16 -26.02
CA THR A 224 16.86 -9.34 -27.04
C THR A 224 15.55 -9.99 -27.49
N PRO A 225 14.45 -9.23 -27.67
CA PRO A 225 13.21 -9.77 -28.21
C PRO A 225 13.40 -10.45 -29.57
N ALA A 226 12.66 -11.53 -29.84
CA ALA A 226 12.68 -12.16 -31.14
C ALA A 226 11.97 -11.28 -32.18
N PRO A 227 12.52 -11.10 -33.40
CA PRO A 227 11.82 -10.39 -34.47
C PRO A 227 10.53 -11.14 -34.84
N PRO A 228 9.45 -10.43 -35.25
CA PRO A 228 8.20 -11.07 -35.65
C PRO A 228 8.43 -12.03 -36.83
N ALA A 229 7.84 -13.23 -36.76
CA ALA A 229 7.87 -14.17 -37.87
C ALA A 229 7.18 -13.57 -39.10
N PRO A 230 7.71 -13.76 -40.32
CA PRO A 230 7.03 -13.31 -41.54
C PRO A 230 5.68 -14.04 -41.69
N PRO A 231 4.65 -13.38 -42.26
CA PRO A 231 3.35 -14.01 -42.44
C PRO A 231 3.47 -15.24 -43.36
N ALA A 232 3.02 -16.39 -42.88
CA ALA A 232 3.04 -17.64 -43.64
C ALA A 232 1.96 -17.63 -44.74
N GLU A 233 2.35 -17.92 -45.98
CA GLU A 233 1.44 -18.05 -47.12
C GLU A 233 0.50 -19.26 -46.93
N SER A 234 -0.80 -19.02 -47.12
CA SER A 234 -1.86 -20.00 -46.92
C SER A 234 -1.92 -21.01 -48.07
N ALA A 235 -1.67 -22.29 -47.77
CA ALA A 235 -2.04 -23.42 -48.64
C ALA A 235 -3.22 -24.19 -48.04
N THR A 236 -4.32 -24.25 -48.79
CA THR A 236 -5.56 -24.97 -48.48
C THR A 236 -5.47 -26.46 -48.81
N SER A 237 -6.00 -27.32 -47.95
CA SER A 237 -6.70 -28.57 -48.32
C SER A 237 -7.42 -29.17 -47.11
N TRP A 238 -8.66 -29.61 -47.31
CA TRP A 238 -9.63 -30.04 -46.29
C TRP A 238 -9.87 -31.54 -46.38
N ALA A 239 -9.82 -32.28 -45.26
CA ALA A 239 -10.57 -33.52 -45.00
C ALA A 239 -10.56 -33.88 -43.50
N ALA A 240 -11.74 -34.23 -42.95
CA ALA A 240 -12.10 -34.35 -41.53
C ALA A 240 -11.84 -35.77 -40.92
N PRO A 241 -12.27 -36.12 -39.68
CA PRO A 241 -12.52 -35.32 -38.47
C PRO A 241 -11.72 -35.87 -37.25
N THR A 242 -11.23 -34.99 -36.38
CA THR A 242 -11.07 -35.22 -34.94
C THR A 242 -11.04 -33.83 -34.31
N MET A 243 -11.73 -33.63 -33.20
CA MET A 243 -11.76 -32.35 -32.49
C MET A 243 -10.36 -31.98 -31.98
N ALA A 244 -9.61 -31.30 -32.85
CA ALA A 244 -8.48 -30.48 -32.52
C ALA A 244 -8.74 -29.15 -33.25
N LEU A 245 -8.75 -28.06 -32.50
CA LEU A 245 -8.86 -26.71 -33.04
C LEU A 245 -7.84 -26.55 -34.19
N PRO A 246 -8.26 -26.10 -35.38
CA PRO A 246 -7.32 -25.89 -36.47
C PRO A 246 -6.41 -24.72 -36.09
N MET A 247 -5.12 -25.04 -36.00
CA MET A 247 -4.04 -24.08 -35.86
C MET A 247 -3.92 -23.29 -37.17
N VAL A 248 -4.74 -22.25 -37.31
CA VAL A 248 -4.58 -21.20 -38.33
C VAL A 248 -3.62 -20.16 -37.75
N ALA A 249 -2.64 -19.73 -38.53
CA ALA A 249 -1.66 -18.70 -38.18
C ALA A 249 -2.32 -17.49 -37.48
N THR A 250 -2.10 -17.44 -36.15
CA THR A 250 -2.51 -16.48 -35.11
C THR A 250 -3.51 -15.37 -35.52
N GLY A 251 -4.80 -15.70 -35.48
CA GLY A 251 -5.90 -14.73 -35.41
C GLY A 251 -6.25 -14.34 -33.97
N LEU A 252 -5.26 -13.95 -33.15
CA LEU A 252 -5.52 -13.50 -31.78
C LEU A 252 -6.32 -12.18 -31.81
N VAL A 253 -7.58 -12.25 -31.38
CA VAL A 253 -8.45 -11.08 -31.21
C VAL A 253 -8.52 -10.78 -29.72
N ILE A 254 -7.86 -9.70 -29.31
CA ILE A 254 -7.96 -9.17 -27.95
C ILE A 254 -9.21 -8.30 -27.89
N GLN A 255 -10.16 -8.58 -27.01
CA GLN A 255 -11.42 -7.83 -26.92
C GLN A 255 -12.00 -7.89 -25.51
N PRO A 256 -12.91 -6.97 -25.14
CA PRO A 256 -13.59 -7.04 -23.85
C PRO A 256 -14.35 -8.35 -23.65
N GLY A 257 -14.32 -8.88 -22.43
CA GLY A 257 -15.04 -10.10 -22.06
C GLY A 257 -14.34 -11.40 -22.49
N MET A 258 -13.03 -11.35 -22.72
CA MET A 258 -12.25 -12.57 -22.95
C MET A 258 -12.29 -13.47 -21.72
N GLU A 259 -12.47 -14.77 -21.96
CA GLU A 259 -12.38 -15.78 -20.92
C GLU A 259 -10.97 -16.37 -20.91
N LEU A 260 -10.26 -16.16 -19.82
CA LEU A 260 -8.91 -16.66 -19.58
C LEU A 260 -8.90 -17.59 -18.37
N PRO A 261 -7.93 -18.50 -18.23
CA PRO A 261 -7.93 -19.47 -17.13
C PRO A 261 -7.78 -18.78 -15.77
N MET A 262 -8.45 -19.33 -14.77
CA MET A 262 -8.20 -18.99 -13.36
C MET A 262 -7.04 -19.83 -12.80
N PRO A 263 -6.31 -19.32 -11.79
CA PRO A 263 -5.46 -20.17 -10.95
C PRO A 263 -6.29 -21.25 -10.25
N ASP A 264 -5.62 -22.30 -9.77
CA ASP A 264 -6.27 -23.40 -9.05
C ASP A 264 -6.89 -22.89 -7.73
N GLU A 265 -8.18 -23.12 -7.55
CA GLU A 265 -8.95 -22.62 -6.40
C GLU A 265 -8.71 -23.40 -5.10
N TYR A 266 -8.16 -24.62 -5.19
CA TYR A 266 -7.95 -25.51 -4.04
C TYR A 266 -6.51 -25.53 -3.57
N ALA A 267 -5.54 -25.47 -4.49
CA ALA A 267 -4.12 -25.58 -4.19
C ALA A 267 -3.64 -24.49 -3.22
N GLY A 268 -4.10 -23.26 -3.39
CA GLY A 268 -3.79 -22.13 -2.52
C GLY A 268 -4.20 -22.38 -1.06
N PRO A 269 -5.51 -22.55 -0.77
CA PRO A 269 -6.00 -22.88 0.56
C PRO A 269 -5.34 -24.12 1.18
N GLN A 270 -5.17 -25.20 0.40
CA GLN A 270 -4.50 -26.42 0.88
C GLN A 270 -3.04 -26.17 1.26
N ALA A 271 -2.33 -25.30 0.54
CA ALA A 271 -0.97 -24.93 0.89
C ALA A 271 -0.92 -24.18 2.22
N VAL A 272 -1.88 -23.25 2.46
CA VAL A 272 -1.98 -22.50 3.73
C VAL A 272 -2.32 -23.43 4.90
N GLU A 273 -3.29 -24.33 4.73
CA GLU A 273 -3.63 -25.34 5.75
C GLU A 273 -2.41 -26.21 6.09
N ARG A 274 -1.64 -26.60 5.08
CA ARG A 274 -0.41 -27.37 5.26
C ARG A 274 0.66 -26.59 6.03
N LEU A 275 0.77 -25.27 5.89
CA LEU A 275 1.76 -24.47 6.63
C LEU A 275 1.61 -24.63 8.15
N ALA A 276 0.37 -24.76 8.66
CA ALA A 276 0.09 -24.98 10.08
C ALA A 276 0.59 -26.35 10.58
N THR A 277 0.88 -27.28 9.68
CA THR A 277 1.40 -28.61 10.02
C THR A 277 2.93 -28.67 10.03
N LEU A 278 3.62 -27.67 9.46
CA LEU A 278 5.07 -27.68 9.31
C LEU A 278 5.79 -27.43 10.63
N ASP A 279 6.99 -27.98 10.76
CA ASP A 279 7.89 -27.75 11.90
C ASP A 279 8.52 -26.35 11.84
N VAL A 280 7.68 -25.32 12.00
CA VAL A 280 8.05 -23.91 12.06
C VAL A 280 7.81 -23.40 13.48
N PRO A 281 8.83 -22.84 14.16
CA PRO A 281 8.62 -22.27 15.49
C PRO A 281 7.82 -20.96 15.42
N GLY A 282 6.99 -20.70 16.44
CA GLY A 282 6.28 -19.42 16.59
C GLY A 282 4.98 -19.34 15.80
N ALA A 283 4.63 -18.14 15.33
CA ALA A 283 3.34 -17.85 14.68
C ALA A 283 3.32 -18.13 13.16
N GLY A 284 4.31 -18.86 12.63
CA GLY A 284 4.39 -19.20 11.21
C GLY A 284 4.99 -18.09 10.33
N LEU A 285 4.49 -17.96 9.09
CA LEU A 285 5.04 -17.07 8.06
C LEU A 285 4.35 -15.68 8.02
N GLY A 286 3.30 -15.49 8.81
CA GLY A 286 2.60 -14.22 8.93
C GLY A 286 2.05 -13.71 7.60
N VAL A 287 2.31 -12.43 7.27
CA VAL A 287 1.85 -11.82 6.01
C VAL A 287 2.41 -12.52 4.77
N LEU A 288 3.50 -13.28 4.88
CA LEU A 288 4.12 -13.99 3.75
C LEU A 288 3.40 -15.31 3.39
N GLU A 289 2.41 -15.75 4.17
CA GLU A 289 1.53 -16.87 3.80
C GLU A 289 0.79 -16.61 2.48
N GLN A 290 0.46 -15.35 2.20
CA GLN A 290 -0.18 -14.95 0.94
C GLN A 290 0.66 -15.31 -0.29
N VAL A 291 2.00 -15.33 -0.14
CA VAL A 291 2.94 -15.68 -1.21
C VAL A 291 2.88 -17.18 -1.48
N VAL A 292 2.81 -18.00 -0.43
CA VAL A 292 2.65 -19.45 -0.54
C VAL A 292 1.31 -19.78 -1.18
N ASN A 293 0.23 -19.14 -0.72
CA ASN A 293 -1.11 -19.28 -1.30
C ASN A 293 -1.12 -18.95 -2.80
N PHE A 294 -0.57 -17.79 -3.18
CA PHE A 294 -0.51 -17.35 -4.57
C PHE A 294 0.34 -18.29 -5.44
N ALA A 295 1.52 -18.70 -4.97
CA ALA A 295 2.39 -19.61 -5.70
C ALA A 295 1.74 -20.99 -5.86
N ALA A 296 1.05 -21.50 -4.83
CA ALA A 296 0.33 -22.77 -4.87
C ALA A 296 -0.82 -22.75 -5.88
N ALA A 297 -1.65 -21.70 -5.85
CA ALA A 297 -2.75 -21.53 -6.78
C ALA A 297 -2.27 -21.42 -8.24
N THR A 298 -1.19 -20.69 -8.49
CA THR A 298 -0.65 -20.48 -9.85
C THR A 298 0.16 -21.67 -10.38
N GLN A 299 0.72 -22.50 -9.49
CA GLN A 299 1.40 -23.75 -9.86
C GLN A 299 0.47 -24.99 -9.84
N GLY A 300 -0.74 -24.86 -9.30
CA GLY A 300 -1.70 -25.96 -9.19
C GLY A 300 -1.25 -27.08 -8.24
N THR A 301 -0.55 -26.72 -7.14
CA THR A 301 -0.05 -27.69 -6.16
C THR A 301 -0.05 -27.12 -4.73
N PRO A 302 -0.42 -27.90 -3.70
CA PRO A 302 -0.33 -27.47 -2.30
C PRO A 302 1.12 -27.35 -1.77
N THR A 303 2.10 -27.80 -2.54
CA THR A 303 3.54 -27.72 -2.25
C THR A 303 4.26 -26.90 -3.32
N PRO A 304 4.04 -25.57 -3.39
CA PRO A 304 4.63 -24.74 -4.43
C PRO A 304 6.15 -24.73 -4.36
N ALA A 305 6.79 -24.83 -5.52
CA ALA A 305 8.23 -24.66 -5.63
C ALA A 305 8.61 -23.18 -5.65
N ALA A 306 9.81 -22.85 -5.17
CA ALA A 306 10.37 -21.52 -5.34
C ALA A 306 10.60 -21.20 -6.83
N TRP A 307 10.34 -19.95 -7.24
CA TRP A 307 10.52 -19.51 -8.63
C TRP A 307 12.00 -19.42 -9.01
N SER A 308 12.58 -20.53 -9.47
CA SER A 308 13.97 -20.62 -9.95
C SER A 308 14.23 -19.85 -11.25
N SER A 309 13.25 -19.81 -12.16
CA SER A 309 13.35 -19.13 -13.45
C SER A 309 12.47 -17.89 -13.49
N VAL A 310 13.09 -16.71 -13.44
CA VAL A 310 12.41 -15.40 -13.43
C VAL A 310 12.88 -14.56 -14.60
N ARG A 311 11.94 -13.86 -15.26
CA ARG A 311 12.26 -12.91 -16.32
C ARG A 311 11.66 -11.53 -16.04
N VAL A 312 12.52 -10.53 -16.06
CA VAL A 312 12.17 -9.12 -15.98
C VAL A 312 11.95 -8.60 -17.40
N LEU A 313 10.79 -8.01 -17.66
CA LEU A 313 10.51 -7.27 -18.88
C LEU A 313 10.59 -5.78 -18.56
N LEU A 314 11.67 -5.11 -18.99
CA LEU A 314 11.82 -3.66 -18.86
C LEU A 314 11.22 -2.98 -20.09
N LEU A 315 10.06 -2.35 -19.90
CA LEU A 315 9.34 -1.62 -20.94
C LEU A 315 9.87 -0.20 -21.03
N ASN A 316 10.51 0.12 -22.14
CA ASN A 316 11.06 1.45 -22.43
C ASN A 316 10.10 2.22 -23.33
N GLY A 317 9.32 3.15 -22.77
CA GLY A 317 8.32 3.93 -23.51
C GLY A 317 8.21 5.37 -23.02
N ASP A 318 8.54 6.32 -23.88
CA ASP A 318 8.45 7.75 -23.55
C ASP A 318 7.09 8.34 -23.95
N HIS A 319 6.61 9.27 -23.14
CA HIS A 319 5.39 10.05 -23.35
C HIS A 319 5.72 11.52 -23.61
N GLY A 320 5.07 12.12 -24.60
CA GLY A 320 5.29 13.52 -24.97
C GLY A 320 4.59 14.54 -24.04
N GLY A 321 4.89 15.81 -24.26
CA GLY A 321 4.13 16.92 -23.65
C GLY A 321 4.38 17.12 -22.16
N GLY A 322 3.35 17.62 -21.47
CA GLY A 322 3.39 17.91 -20.04
C GLY A 322 3.48 16.66 -19.16
N ALA A 323 3.13 15.48 -19.68
CA ALA A 323 3.31 14.21 -18.98
C ALA A 323 4.79 13.94 -18.62
N ALA A 324 5.72 14.31 -19.51
CA ALA A 324 7.16 14.18 -19.29
C ALA A 324 7.79 15.33 -18.48
N ALA A 325 7.01 16.26 -17.92
CA ALA A 325 7.57 17.38 -17.19
C ALA A 325 8.47 16.93 -16.01
N GLY A 326 9.63 17.57 -15.87
CA GLY A 326 10.62 17.27 -14.82
C GLY A 326 11.47 16.02 -15.09
N THR A 327 11.30 15.37 -16.25
CA THR A 327 12.20 14.28 -16.66
C THR A 327 13.43 14.84 -17.38
N VAL A 328 14.59 14.21 -17.15
CA VAL A 328 15.83 14.58 -17.83
C VAL A 328 15.80 14.03 -19.26
N PRO A 329 15.94 14.88 -20.31
CA PRO A 329 15.89 14.44 -21.69
C PRO A 329 16.92 13.33 -22.00
N GLY A 330 16.45 12.22 -22.58
CA GLY A 330 17.28 11.08 -22.94
C GLY A 330 17.66 10.15 -21.79
N ASP A 331 17.23 10.42 -20.55
CA ASP A 331 17.56 9.57 -19.41
C ASP A 331 16.92 8.18 -19.48
N SER A 332 15.68 8.07 -19.95
CA SER A 332 15.01 6.79 -20.21
C SER A 332 15.81 5.93 -21.20
N ALA A 333 16.19 6.51 -22.34
CA ALA A 333 17.03 5.85 -23.34
C ALA A 333 18.40 5.46 -22.77
N ARG A 334 19.02 6.30 -21.93
CA ARG A 334 20.27 6.00 -21.23
C ARG A 334 20.10 4.81 -20.28
N ARG A 335 19.06 4.78 -19.45
CA ARG A 335 18.75 3.68 -18.53
C ARG A 335 18.45 2.37 -19.27
N ALA A 336 17.65 2.42 -20.33
CA ALA A 336 17.39 1.27 -21.18
C ALA A 336 18.67 0.76 -21.88
N GLY A 337 19.55 1.66 -22.31
CA GLY A 337 20.87 1.33 -22.86
C GLY A 337 21.79 0.66 -21.83
N GLN A 338 21.81 1.16 -20.59
CA GLN A 338 22.53 0.53 -19.48
C GLN A 338 21.98 -0.88 -19.21
N ALA A 339 20.66 -1.04 -19.11
CA ALA A 339 20.00 -2.32 -18.90
C ALA A 339 20.34 -3.34 -19.99
N ARG A 340 20.34 -2.93 -21.27
CA ARG A 340 20.77 -3.78 -22.40
C ARG A 340 22.21 -4.24 -22.30
N ALA A 341 23.08 -3.41 -21.71
CA ALA A 341 24.47 -3.74 -21.46
C ALA A 341 24.70 -4.51 -20.14
N GLY A 342 23.64 -4.91 -19.44
CA GLY A 342 23.71 -5.57 -18.13
C GLY A 342 24.16 -4.63 -17.00
N ARG A 343 24.08 -3.31 -17.19
CA ARG A 343 24.51 -2.27 -16.24
C ARG A 343 23.32 -1.50 -15.67
N GLY A 344 23.57 -0.74 -14.61
CA GLY A 344 22.55 0.05 -13.91
C GLY A 344 21.86 -0.73 -12.80
N ALA A 345 21.06 -0.03 -12.00
CA ALA A 345 20.45 -0.57 -10.79
C ALA A 345 19.57 -1.81 -11.09
N LEU A 346 18.65 -1.71 -12.05
CA LEU A 346 17.74 -2.81 -12.38
C LEU A 346 18.48 -4.06 -12.87
N ALA A 347 19.48 -3.90 -13.74
CA ALA A 347 20.28 -5.03 -14.22
C ALA A 347 21.12 -5.67 -13.12
N ARG A 348 21.66 -4.86 -12.20
CA ARG A 348 22.39 -5.38 -11.03
C ARG A 348 21.47 -6.16 -10.10
N LEU A 349 20.30 -5.63 -9.78
CA LEU A 349 19.30 -6.31 -8.96
C LEU A 349 18.82 -7.61 -9.63
N ALA A 350 18.62 -7.60 -10.95
CA ALA A 350 18.26 -8.80 -11.70
C ALA A 350 19.35 -9.87 -11.60
N ALA A 351 20.62 -9.49 -11.76
CA ALA A 351 21.74 -10.41 -11.62
C ALA A 351 21.85 -11.02 -10.22
N GLU A 352 21.75 -10.18 -9.18
CA GLU A 352 21.81 -10.63 -7.77
C GLU A 352 20.66 -11.57 -7.42
N SER A 353 19.47 -11.30 -7.98
CA SER A 353 18.31 -12.15 -7.80
C SER A 353 18.25 -13.31 -8.82
N GLY A 354 19.30 -13.55 -9.62
CA GLY A 354 19.33 -14.64 -10.60
C GLY A 354 18.18 -14.60 -11.61
N ALA A 355 17.72 -13.40 -11.97
CA ALA A 355 16.66 -13.15 -12.94
C ALA A 355 17.25 -12.74 -14.30
N THR A 356 16.62 -13.21 -15.38
CA THR A 356 16.96 -12.76 -16.73
C THR A 356 16.31 -11.40 -17.01
N LEU A 357 16.96 -10.56 -17.80
CA LEU A 357 16.45 -9.22 -18.13
C LEU A 357 16.21 -9.10 -19.64
N GLN A 358 15.04 -8.63 -20.05
CA GLN A 358 14.71 -8.36 -21.44
C GLN A 358 14.18 -6.93 -21.57
N VAL A 359 14.88 -6.11 -22.35
CA VAL A 359 14.48 -4.72 -22.60
C VAL A 359 13.61 -4.68 -23.84
N VAL A 360 12.46 -4.01 -23.74
CA VAL A 360 11.43 -3.95 -24.77
C VAL A 360 11.13 -2.50 -25.08
N ASP A 361 11.37 -2.06 -26.31
CA ASP A 361 11.00 -0.71 -26.74
C ASP A 361 9.51 -0.66 -27.09
N ALA A 362 8.83 0.30 -26.48
CA ALA A 362 7.47 0.68 -26.78
C ALA A 362 7.44 1.82 -27.81
N PRO A 363 6.37 1.95 -28.61
CA PRO A 363 6.18 3.14 -29.43
C PRO A 363 6.08 4.39 -28.54
N THR A 364 6.77 5.46 -28.93
CA THR A 364 6.67 6.76 -28.26
C THR A 364 5.25 7.29 -28.32
N ALA A 365 4.72 7.71 -27.18
CA ALA A 365 3.37 8.26 -27.07
C ALA A 365 3.36 9.77 -27.32
N GLY A 366 2.31 10.25 -27.99
CA GLY A 366 2.05 11.67 -28.21
C GLY A 366 1.73 12.43 -26.90
N PRO A 367 1.71 13.78 -26.93
CA PRO A 367 1.27 14.61 -25.83
C PRO A 367 -0.24 14.45 -25.57
N ILE A 368 -0.59 13.65 -24.56
CA ILE A 368 -1.97 13.23 -24.24
C ILE A 368 -2.94 14.39 -23.99
N GLU A 369 -2.44 15.55 -23.57
CA GLU A 369 -3.23 16.76 -23.39
C GLU A 369 -3.74 17.38 -24.70
N ALA A 370 -3.07 17.09 -25.82
CA ALA A 370 -3.34 17.71 -27.12
C ALA A 370 -3.90 16.71 -28.15
N GLU A 371 -3.40 15.48 -28.15
CA GLU A 371 -3.73 14.45 -29.14
C GLU A 371 -3.73 13.04 -28.52
N PRO A 372 -4.22 12.00 -29.22
CA PRO A 372 -4.12 10.63 -28.74
C PRO A 372 -2.66 10.21 -28.51
N ALA A 373 -2.42 9.44 -27.43
CA ALA A 373 -1.12 8.83 -27.14
C ALA A 373 -0.64 7.94 -28.28
N LEU A 374 -1.53 7.14 -28.85
CA LEU A 374 -1.27 6.17 -29.92
C LEU A 374 -2.44 6.08 -30.89
N THR A 375 -2.18 5.62 -32.11
CA THR A 375 -3.25 5.17 -33.01
C THR A 375 -3.81 3.82 -32.58
N GLY A 376 -5.05 3.52 -32.98
CA GLY A 376 -5.66 2.21 -32.70
C GLY A 376 -4.84 1.04 -33.24
N GLU A 377 -4.20 1.18 -34.40
CA GLU A 377 -3.32 0.15 -34.96
C GLU A 377 -2.07 -0.07 -34.09
N GLN A 378 -1.48 1.00 -33.57
CA GLN A 378 -0.35 0.90 -32.64
C GLN A 378 -0.75 0.21 -31.34
N VAL A 379 -1.96 0.48 -30.81
CA VAL A 379 -2.48 -0.21 -29.62
C VAL A 379 -2.67 -1.70 -29.88
N GLU A 380 -3.30 -2.09 -30.99
CA GLU A 380 -3.47 -3.51 -31.35
C GLU A 380 -2.12 -4.23 -31.52
N SER A 381 -1.16 -3.56 -32.18
CA SER A 381 0.19 -4.08 -32.37
C SER A 381 0.94 -4.26 -31.05
N ALA A 382 0.87 -3.26 -30.16
CA ALA A 382 1.48 -3.29 -28.83
C ALA A 382 0.88 -4.41 -27.94
N LEU A 383 -0.44 -4.55 -27.92
CA LEU A 383 -1.12 -5.62 -27.19
C LEU A 383 -0.71 -7.02 -27.69
N ARG A 384 -0.68 -7.23 -29.01
CA ARG A 384 -0.22 -8.50 -29.60
C ARG A 384 1.25 -8.75 -29.32
N TYR A 385 2.08 -7.70 -29.30
CA TYR A 385 3.49 -7.85 -28.98
C TYR A 385 3.69 -8.27 -27.53
N GLY A 386 3.00 -7.62 -26.58
CA GLY A 386 3.00 -8.02 -25.17
C GLY A 386 2.58 -9.49 -24.99
N TRP A 387 1.52 -9.92 -25.68
CA TRP A 387 1.07 -11.30 -25.64
C TRP A 387 2.16 -12.29 -26.09
N ARG A 388 2.82 -11.99 -27.22
CA ARG A 388 3.92 -12.83 -27.72
C ARG A 388 5.10 -12.90 -26.74
N LEU A 389 5.44 -11.79 -26.07
CA LEU A 389 6.50 -11.78 -25.06
C LEU A 389 6.20 -12.74 -23.90
N ALA A 390 4.92 -12.84 -23.49
CA ALA A 390 4.50 -13.79 -22.48
C ALA A 390 4.52 -15.25 -22.98
N GLU A 391 4.15 -15.49 -24.24
CA GLU A 391 4.29 -16.81 -24.87
C GLU A 391 5.75 -17.26 -24.94
N GLU A 392 6.65 -16.39 -25.40
CA GLU A 392 8.10 -16.63 -25.45
C GLU A 392 8.69 -16.90 -24.05
N ALA A 393 8.14 -16.27 -23.01
CA ALA A 393 8.55 -16.53 -21.63
C ALA A 393 8.05 -17.90 -21.16
N ALA A 394 6.79 -18.24 -21.41
CA ALA A 394 6.21 -19.52 -21.05
C ALA A 394 6.91 -20.70 -21.74
N GLU A 395 7.20 -20.58 -23.04
CA GLU A 395 7.93 -21.59 -23.82
C GLU A 395 9.38 -21.78 -23.33
N ALA A 396 9.99 -20.71 -22.81
CA ALA A 396 11.31 -20.78 -22.18
C ALA A 396 11.29 -21.33 -20.74
N GLY A 397 10.12 -21.74 -20.22
CA GLY A 397 9.98 -22.26 -18.86
C GLY A 397 10.16 -21.20 -17.78
N VAL A 398 9.83 -19.94 -18.08
CA VAL A 398 9.79 -18.88 -17.05
C VAL A 398 8.66 -19.18 -16.07
N GLN A 399 8.99 -19.21 -14.79
CA GLN A 399 8.05 -19.53 -13.70
C GLN A 399 7.41 -18.28 -13.11
N LEU A 400 7.98 -17.09 -13.35
CA LEU A 400 7.48 -15.81 -12.90
C LEU A 400 7.98 -14.69 -13.81
N LEU A 401 7.08 -13.84 -14.27
CA LEU A 401 7.41 -12.59 -14.96
C LEU A 401 7.46 -11.43 -13.96
N VAL A 402 8.36 -10.48 -14.17
CA VAL A 402 8.38 -9.20 -13.47
C VAL A 402 8.16 -8.10 -14.49
N LEU A 403 7.14 -7.28 -14.31
CA LEU A 403 6.93 -6.09 -15.13
C LEU A 403 7.71 -4.92 -14.54
N ALA A 404 8.57 -4.33 -15.36
CA ALA A 404 9.34 -3.15 -15.05
C ALA A 404 9.11 -2.11 -16.16
N ALA A 405 9.25 -0.83 -15.84
CA ALA A 405 9.11 0.22 -16.82
C ALA A 405 10.16 1.31 -16.62
N CYS A 406 10.54 1.95 -17.72
CA CYS A 406 11.29 3.18 -17.68
C CYS A 406 10.84 4.07 -18.85
N GLY A 407 10.58 5.32 -18.57
CA GLY A 407 10.25 6.26 -19.62
C GLY A 407 9.98 7.64 -19.08
N ALA A 408 10.13 8.64 -19.92
CA ALA A 408 9.68 9.97 -19.58
C ALA A 408 8.15 9.99 -19.51
N GLY A 409 7.58 10.38 -18.38
CA GLY A 409 6.12 10.59 -18.23
C GLY A 409 5.27 9.33 -18.06
N THR A 410 5.87 8.14 -17.88
CA THR A 410 5.16 6.87 -17.68
C THR A 410 4.22 6.91 -16.47
N GLU A 411 4.69 7.46 -15.35
CA GLU A 411 3.89 7.68 -14.14
C GLU A 411 2.67 8.56 -14.40
N ALA A 412 2.83 9.61 -15.22
CA ALA A 412 1.74 10.52 -15.54
C ALA A 412 0.69 9.87 -16.45
N ALA A 413 1.13 9.07 -17.42
CA ALA A 413 0.24 8.28 -18.27
C ALA A 413 -0.50 7.20 -17.46
N ALA A 414 0.19 6.50 -16.56
CA ALA A 414 -0.41 5.53 -15.65
C ALA A 414 -1.45 6.19 -14.72
N ALA A 415 -1.15 7.38 -14.19
CA ALA A 415 -2.11 8.18 -13.43
C ALA A 415 -3.33 8.61 -14.28
N ALA A 416 -3.14 8.94 -15.57
CA ALA A 416 -4.22 9.26 -16.48
C ALA A 416 -5.14 8.06 -16.75
N VAL A 417 -4.55 6.87 -16.95
CA VAL A 417 -5.29 5.60 -17.07
C VAL A 417 -6.10 5.35 -15.80
N LEU A 418 -5.46 5.40 -14.63
CA LEU A 418 -6.11 5.21 -13.34
C LEU A 418 -7.27 6.20 -13.14
N ALA A 419 -7.05 7.49 -13.41
CA ALA A 419 -8.08 8.51 -13.30
C ALA A 419 -9.28 8.23 -14.23
N ALA A 420 -9.03 7.79 -15.46
CA ALA A 420 -10.09 7.44 -16.41
C ALA A 420 -10.90 6.20 -15.99
N THR A 421 -10.24 5.19 -15.41
CA THR A 421 -10.86 3.91 -15.03
C THR A 421 -11.49 3.92 -13.64
N ALA A 422 -10.91 4.65 -12.69
CA ALA A 422 -11.30 4.66 -11.28
C ALA A 422 -11.90 5.99 -10.80
N GLY A 423 -11.93 7.02 -11.66
CA GLY A 423 -12.50 8.33 -11.31
C GLY A 423 -11.66 9.13 -10.32
N ALA A 424 -10.35 8.87 -10.26
CA ALA A 424 -9.44 9.55 -9.36
C ALA A 424 -9.09 10.96 -9.87
N GLU A 425 -8.91 11.90 -8.95
CA GLU A 425 -8.47 13.27 -9.27
C GLU A 425 -6.94 13.29 -9.50
N PRO A 426 -6.43 13.88 -10.59
CA PRO A 426 -4.99 13.83 -10.92
C PRO A 426 -4.04 14.27 -9.79
N PRO A 427 -4.32 15.36 -9.03
CA PRO A 427 -3.46 15.77 -7.92
C PRO A 427 -3.39 14.76 -6.76
N ALA A 428 -4.35 13.85 -6.64
CA ALA A 428 -4.38 12.84 -5.58
C ALA A 428 -3.60 11.57 -5.94
N VAL A 429 -3.38 11.32 -7.23
CA VAL A 429 -2.72 10.09 -7.72
C VAL A 429 -1.33 10.33 -8.30
N LEU A 430 -1.00 11.55 -8.71
CA LEU A 430 0.34 11.88 -9.20
C LEU A 430 1.32 12.06 -8.04
N GLY A 431 2.33 11.18 -7.97
CA GLY A 431 3.50 11.32 -7.10
C GLY A 431 4.26 12.64 -7.34
N ARG A 432 4.95 13.13 -6.31
CA ARG A 432 5.76 14.36 -6.39
C ARG A 432 6.94 14.12 -7.34
N VAL A 433 7.27 15.14 -8.14
CA VAL A 433 8.44 15.09 -9.00
C VAL A 433 9.65 15.47 -8.18
N VAL A 434 10.66 14.60 -8.15
CA VAL A 434 11.93 14.83 -7.44
C VAL A 434 13.03 15.03 -8.47
N THR A 435 13.84 16.08 -8.29
CA THR A 435 14.99 16.37 -9.14
C THR A 435 16.18 15.46 -8.80
N ASP A 436 17.20 15.44 -9.66
CA ASP A 436 18.45 14.71 -9.38
C ASP A 436 19.15 15.18 -8.09
N SER A 437 18.86 16.40 -7.61
CA SER A 437 19.37 16.93 -6.34
C SER A 437 18.54 16.51 -5.11
N GLY A 438 17.45 15.76 -5.31
CA GLY A 438 16.53 15.33 -4.24
C GLY A 438 15.51 16.40 -3.84
N GLU A 439 15.36 17.46 -4.62
CA GLU A 439 14.41 18.55 -4.34
C GLU A 439 13.06 18.30 -5.04
N ILE A 440 11.96 18.78 -4.45
CA ILE A 440 10.64 18.66 -5.05
C ILE A 440 10.48 19.73 -6.15
N ASP A 441 10.22 19.30 -7.39
CA ASP A 441 9.86 20.18 -8.51
C ASP A 441 8.33 20.29 -8.63
N ASP A 442 7.75 21.20 -7.83
CA ASP A 442 6.32 21.48 -7.87
C ASP A 442 5.86 22.00 -9.24
N ALA A 443 6.71 22.70 -9.99
CA ALA A 443 6.35 23.23 -11.30
C ALA A 443 6.20 22.10 -12.33
N ALA A 444 7.10 21.11 -12.30
CA ALA A 444 6.95 19.89 -13.08
C ALA A 444 5.71 19.09 -12.67
N TRP A 445 5.50 18.92 -11.36
CA TRP A 445 4.30 18.24 -10.86
C TRP A 445 3.01 18.92 -11.32
N MET A 446 2.91 20.25 -11.22
CA MET A 446 1.76 21.02 -11.71
C MET A 446 1.55 20.85 -13.22
N ARG A 447 2.63 20.79 -14.01
CA ARG A 447 2.54 20.52 -15.46
C ARG A 447 2.04 19.10 -15.76
N ARG A 448 2.49 18.09 -15.00
CA ARG A 448 1.95 16.72 -15.11
C ARG A 448 0.47 16.69 -14.76
N CYS A 449 0.06 17.31 -13.65
CA CYS A 449 -1.34 17.43 -13.25
C CYS A 449 -2.21 18.11 -14.31
N ALA A 450 -1.74 19.21 -14.88
CA ALA A 450 -2.44 19.92 -15.95
C ALA A 450 -2.59 19.06 -17.20
N ALA A 451 -1.53 18.35 -17.61
CA ALA A 451 -1.56 17.46 -18.77
C ALA A 451 -2.60 16.34 -18.60
N VAL A 452 -2.59 15.66 -17.45
CA VAL A 452 -3.57 14.60 -17.15
C VAL A 452 -4.99 15.15 -17.10
N ARG A 453 -5.21 16.29 -16.42
CA ARG A 453 -6.52 16.95 -16.37
C ARG A 453 -7.04 17.30 -17.76
N ASP A 454 -6.20 17.88 -18.60
CA ASP A 454 -6.58 18.34 -19.93
C ASP A 454 -6.86 17.15 -20.86
N ALA A 455 -6.08 16.07 -20.75
CA ALA A 455 -6.33 14.80 -21.43
C ALA A 455 -7.67 14.18 -21.02
N LEU A 456 -7.99 14.14 -19.73
CA LEU A 456 -9.30 13.66 -19.21
C LEU A 456 -10.45 14.55 -19.70
N HIS A 457 -10.25 15.87 -19.77
CA HIS A 457 -11.26 16.78 -20.31
C HIS A 457 -11.51 16.56 -21.80
N ARG A 458 -10.44 16.37 -22.58
CA ARG A 458 -10.48 16.10 -24.03
C ARG A 458 -11.24 14.80 -24.32
N THR A 459 -11.00 13.77 -23.52
CA THR A 459 -11.54 12.41 -23.70
C THR A 459 -12.88 12.17 -22.98
N ARG A 460 -13.42 13.15 -22.27
CA ARG A 460 -14.65 13.00 -21.45
C ARG A 460 -15.89 12.51 -22.23
N ARG A 461 -15.92 12.71 -23.55
CA ARG A 461 -17.01 12.28 -24.45
C ARG A 461 -16.66 11.05 -25.28
N SER A 462 -15.42 10.57 -25.20
CA SER A 462 -14.96 9.36 -25.88
C SER A 462 -15.47 8.11 -25.17
N PRO A 463 -15.66 6.99 -25.89
CA PRO A 463 -15.90 5.70 -25.27
C PRO A 463 -14.77 5.36 -24.30
N ARG A 464 -15.10 4.88 -23.09
CA ARG A 464 -14.12 4.46 -22.08
C ARG A 464 -13.75 2.97 -22.20
N GLY A 465 -13.70 2.46 -23.43
CA GLY A 465 -13.25 1.09 -23.66
C GLY A 465 -11.74 0.96 -23.39
N ALA A 466 -11.29 -0.24 -23.05
CA ALA A 466 -9.92 -0.47 -22.60
C ALA A 466 -8.88 -0.07 -23.67
N LYS A 467 -9.18 -0.33 -24.96
CA LYS A 467 -8.30 0.04 -26.08
C LYS A 467 -8.31 1.54 -26.36
N GLU A 468 -9.46 2.18 -26.20
CA GLU A 468 -9.59 3.63 -26.34
C GLU A 468 -8.84 4.36 -25.22
N VAL A 469 -8.89 3.87 -23.99
CA VAL A 469 -8.09 4.43 -22.88
C VAL A 469 -6.59 4.30 -23.16
N LEU A 470 -6.13 3.14 -23.66
CA LEU A 470 -4.74 2.96 -24.09
C LEU A 470 -4.35 3.92 -25.22
N ALA A 471 -5.22 4.09 -26.22
CA ALA A 471 -4.96 4.97 -27.38
C ALA A 471 -4.94 6.45 -26.99
N GLU A 472 -5.78 6.86 -26.06
CA GLU A 472 -6.00 8.27 -25.75
C GLU A 472 -5.14 8.79 -24.59
N LEU A 473 -4.89 7.97 -23.57
CA LEU A 473 -4.32 8.39 -22.28
C LEU A 473 -3.13 7.55 -21.84
N GLY A 474 -3.09 6.28 -22.23
CA GLY A 474 -2.02 5.37 -21.88
C GLY A 474 -0.79 5.61 -22.75
N GLY A 475 -0.28 4.54 -23.35
CA GLY A 475 0.87 4.59 -24.23
C GLY A 475 1.34 3.19 -24.59
N GLY A 476 2.47 3.10 -25.27
CA GLY A 476 2.99 1.83 -25.79
C GLY A 476 3.46 0.88 -24.69
N ASP A 477 4.06 1.42 -23.64
CA ASP A 477 4.49 0.72 -22.44
C ASP A 477 3.32 0.05 -21.72
N ILE A 478 2.25 0.80 -21.43
CA ILE A 478 1.05 0.28 -20.78
C ILE A 478 0.33 -0.73 -21.70
N ALA A 479 0.26 -0.46 -23.01
CA ALA A 479 -0.37 -1.38 -23.96
C ALA A 479 0.41 -2.71 -24.09
N ILE A 480 1.75 -2.67 -24.14
CA ILE A 480 2.58 -3.87 -24.12
C ILE A 480 2.42 -4.61 -22.78
N ALA A 481 2.49 -3.90 -21.65
CA ALA A 481 2.28 -4.50 -20.32
C ALA A 481 0.91 -5.20 -20.22
N THR A 482 -0.17 -4.57 -20.71
CA THR A 482 -1.50 -5.20 -20.77
C THR A 482 -1.48 -6.47 -21.62
N GLY A 483 -0.83 -6.43 -22.79
CA GLY A 483 -0.64 -7.62 -23.63
C GLY A 483 0.10 -8.74 -22.91
N VAL A 484 1.16 -8.40 -22.15
CA VAL A 484 1.92 -9.36 -21.32
C VAL A 484 1.01 -9.99 -20.27
N LEU A 485 0.21 -9.21 -19.54
CA LEU A 485 -0.69 -9.75 -18.51
C LEU A 485 -1.72 -10.72 -19.10
N LEU A 486 -2.33 -10.36 -20.23
CA LEU A 486 -3.29 -11.23 -20.91
C LEU A 486 -2.64 -12.51 -21.43
N GLY A 487 -1.48 -12.39 -22.07
CA GLY A 487 -0.72 -13.55 -22.57
C GLY A 487 -0.22 -14.45 -21.44
N ALA A 488 0.30 -13.87 -20.35
CA ALA A 488 0.78 -14.60 -19.19
C ALA A 488 -0.36 -15.36 -18.51
N THR A 489 -1.53 -14.73 -18.37
CA THR A 489 -2.76 -15.38 -17.90
C THR A 489 -3.14 -16.55 -18.81
N ALA A 490 -3.20 -16.35 -20.13
CA ALA A 490 -3.49 -17.42 -21.09
C ALA A 490 -2.50 -18.59 -21.03
N ARG A 491 -1.24 -18.31 -20.70
CA ARG A 491 -0.16 -19.29 -20.57
C ARG A 491 0.05 -19.81 -19.15
N ARG A 492 -0.77 -19.38 -18.19
CA ARG A 492 -0.67 -19.75 -16.76
C ARG A 492 0.69 -19.42 -16.14
N VAL A 493 1.23 -18.24 -16.48
CA VAL A 493 2.48 -17.71 -15.91
C VAL A 493 2.13 -16.57 -14.95
N PRO A 494 2.49 -16.66 -13.66
CA PRO A 494 2.26 -15.56 -12.74
C PRO A 494 3.13 -14.34 -13.08
N VAL A 495 2.62 -13.15 -12.77
CA VAL A 495 3.29 -11.88 -13.00
C VAL A 495 3.40 -11.10 -11.71
N MET A 496 4.62 -10.67 -11.37
CA MET A 496 4.85 -9.71 -10.30
C MET A 496 4.80 -8.29 -10.87
N LEU A 497 3.88 -7.49 -10.34
CA LEU A 497 3.72 -6.09 -10.68
C LEU A 497 4.62 -5.23 -9.81
N ASP A 498 5.14 -4.17 -10.42
CA ASP A 498 5.87 -3.10 -9.76
C ASP A 498 5.56 -1.78 -10.46
N GLY A 499 5.49 -0.71 -9.67
CA GLY A 499 5.24 0.64 -10.15
C GLY A 499 3.85 0.88 -10.77
N PRO A 500 3.60 2.14 -11.17
CA PRO A 500 2.30 2.56 -11.69
C PRO A 500 2.01 1.98 -13.07
N VAL A 501 3.00 1.71 -13.93
CA VAL A 501 2.75 1.13 -15.27
C VAL A 501 2.18 -0.28 -15.18
N GLY A 502 2.74 -1.14 -14.32
CA GLY A 502 2.25 -2.51 -14.14
C GLY A 502 0.82 -2.54 -13.61
N LEU A 503 0.48 -1.64 -12.69
CA LEU A 503 -0.86 -1.54 -12.12
C LEU A 503 -1.88 -0.90 -13.07
N ALA A 504 -1.48 0.11 -13.84
CA ALA A 504 -2.31 0.66 -14.92
C ALA A 504 -2.63 -0.40 -15.98
N ALA A 505 -1.64 -1.21 -16.35
CA ALA A 505 -1.85 -2.36 -17.22
C ALA A 505 -2.79 -3.39 -16.61
N GLY A 506 -2.72 -3.61 -15.30
CA GLY A 506 -3.65 -4.42 -14.51
C GLY A 506 -5.10 -3.95 -14.65
N LEU A 507 -5.35 -2.64 -14.50
CA LEU A 507 -6.69 -2.05 -14.64
C LEU A 507 -7.27 -2.27 -16.05
N ILE A 508 -6.47 -2.02 -17.09
CA ILE A 508 -6.89 -2.26 -18.48
C ILE A 508 -7.11 -3.75 -18.72
N SER A 509 -6.22 -4.62 -18.21
CA SER A 509 -6.35 -6.07 -18.39
C SER A 509 -7.60 -6.62 -17.72
N ARG A 510 -8.01 -6.09 -16.56
CA ARG A 510 -9.26 -6.44 -15.86
C ARG A 510 -10.49 -6.17 -16.73
N ASP A 511 -10.49 -5.05 -17.44
CA ASP A 511 -11.61 -4.66 -18.30
C ASP A 511 -11.67 -5.50 -19.60
N LEU A 512 -10.55 -6.10 -20.00
CA LEU A 512 -10.46 -7.02 -21.14
C LEU A 512 -10.77 -8.48 -20.74
N ALA A 513 -10.14 -8.96 -19.66
CA ALA A 513 -10.27 -10.29 -19.09
C ALA A 513 -10.12 -10.22 -17.57
N GLY A 514 -11.23 -10.30 -16.83
CA GLY A 514 -11.25 -10.14 -15.38
C GLY A 514 -10.37 -11.13 -14.61
N GLN A 515 -10.04 -12.28 -15.21
CA GLN A 515 -9.21 -13.32 -14.64
C GLN A 515 -7.73 -12.90 -14.50
N ALA A 516 -7.26 -11.95 -15.31
CA ALA A 516 -5.83 -11.57 -15.33
C ALA A 516 -5.31 -11.08 -13.97
N ARG A 517 -6.14 -10.40 -13.19
CA ARG A 517 -5.76 -9.92 -11.85
C ARG A 517 -5.36 -11.05 -10.90
N HIS A 518 -5.93 -12.25 -11.06
CA HIS A 518 -5.64 -13.40 -10.18
C HIS A 518 -4.27 -14.04 -10.47
N TRP A 519 -3.65 -13.69 -11.60
CA TRP A 519 -2.29 -14.08 -11.94
C TRP A 519 -1.25 -13.03 -11.55
N CYS A 520 -1.68 -11.95 -10.89
CA CYS A 520 -0.81 -10.84 -10.49
C CYS A 520 -0.51 -10.88 -8.99
N LEU A 521 0.75 -10.59 -8.65
CA LEU A 521 1.21 -10.34 -7.29
C LEU A 521 1.85 -8.95 -7.24
N LEU A 522 1.46 -8.11 -6.29
CA LEU A 522 2.10 -6.80 -6.09
C LEU A 522 3.20 -6.91 -5.05
N ALA A 523 4.45 -6.61 -5.41
CA ALA A 523 5.56 -6.69 -4.47
C ALA A 523 5.48 -5.59 -3.40
N ASP A 524 5.39 -4.33 -3.84
CA ASP A 524 5.36 -3.12 -3.03
C ASP A 524 4.69 -2.03 -3.86
N HIS A 525 4.10 -1.01 -3.22
CA HIS A 525 3.52 0.13 -3.93
C HIS A 525 4.46 1.35 -4.02
N GLY A 526 5.68 1.26 -3.47
CA GLY A 526 6.74 2.26 -3.58
C GLY A 526 6.46 3.59 -2.88
N GLY A 527 5.37 3.69 -2.10
CA GLY A 527 4.86 4.98 -1.62
C GLY A 527 4.15 5.82 -2.70
N ASP A 528 4.01 5.33 -3.94
CA ASP A 528 3.37 6.02 -5.04
C ASP A 528 1.82 6.02 -4.88
N PRO A 529 1.16 7.20 -4.89
CA PRO A 529 -0.28 7.31 -4.70
C PRO A 529 -1.11 6.60 -5.77
N ALA A 530 -0.68 6.66 -7.04
CA ALA A 530 -1.36 5.96 -8.13
C ALA A 530 -1.29 4.44 -7.94
N SER A 531 -0.12 3.92 -7.60
CA SER A 531 0.11 2.50 -7.34
C SER A 531 -0.76 2.01 -6.18
N LYS A 532 -0.82 2.76 -5.07
CA LYS A 532 -1.66 2.40 -3.92
C LYS A 532 -3.15 2.32 -4.30
N LEU A 533 -3.68 3.35 -4.95
CA LEU A 533 -5.09 3.38 -5.33
C LEU A 533 -5.42 2.32 -6.40
N ALA A 534 -4.52 2.11 -7.37
CA ALA A 534 -4.69 1.08 -8.39
C ALA A 534 -4.69 -0.33 -7.77
N ALA A 535 -3.82 -0.59 -6.79
CA ALA A 535 -3.79 -1.84 -6.03
C ALA A 535 -5.11 -2.08 -5.30
N ASP A 536 -5.65 -1.05 -4.61
CA ASP A 536 -6.95 -1.12 -3.95
C ASP A 536 -8.09 -1.44 -4.93
N VAL A 537 -8.10 -0.80 -6.10
CA VAL A 537 -9.11 -1.03 -7.17
C VAL A 537 -9.00 -2.43 -7.77
N LEU A 538 -7.79 -2.98 -7.85
CA LEU A 538 -7.54 -4.35 -8.33
C LEU A 538 -7.76 -5.42 -7.25
N GLY A 539 -7.88 -5.02 -5.98
CA GLY A 539 -7.92 -5.94 -4.84
C GLY A 539 -6.57 -6.64 -4.60
N LEU A 540 -5.46 -5.99 -4.95
CA LEU A 540 -4.11 -6.50 -4.74
C LEU A 540 -3.55 -5.93 -3.43
N THR A 541 -3.29 -6.81 -2.46
CA THR A 541 -2.55 -6.42 -1.25
C THR A 541 -1.06 -6.51 -1.55
N PRO A 542 -0.27 -5.44 -1.37
CA PRO A 542 1.17 -5.48 -1.56
C PRO A 542 1.79 -6.43 -0.53
N VAL A 543 2.77 -7.22 -0.97
CA VAL A 543 3.46 -8.17 -0.08
C VAL A 543 4.32 -7.43 0.96
N LEU A 544 4.85 -6.27 0.58
CA LEU A 544 5.73 -5.41 1.37
C LEU A 544 5.24 -3.95 1.37
N ASP A 545 5.63 -3.19 2.40
CA ASP A 545 5.47 -1.72 2.49
C ASP A 545 6.83 -1.09 2.89
N LEU A 546 7.84 -1.29 2.05
CA LEU A 546 9.18 -0.73 2.18
C LEU A 546 9.26 0.71 1.64
N ARG A 547 8.34 1.09 0.75
CA ARG A 547 8.29 2.44 0.12
C ARG A 547 9.60 2.83 -0.53
N LEU A 548 10.16 1.89 -1.28
CA LEU A 548 11.38 2.07 -2.03
C LEU A 548 11.08 2.87 -3.31
N ASP A 549 11.91 3.87 -3.56
CA ASP A 549 11.90 4.71 -4.77
C ASP A 549 13.14 4.41 -5.63
N LEU A 550 13.30 3.13 -6.01
CA LEU A 550 14.45 2.64 -6.79
C LEU A 550 14.15 2.56 -8.31
N GLY A 551 12.97 3.02 -8.72
CA GLY A 551 12.43 2.89 -10.07
C GLY A 551 11.59 1.62 -10.28
N GLU A 552 10.72 1.66 -11.30
CA GLU A 552 9.75 0.59 -11.58
C GLU A 552 10.44 -0.74 -11.93
N GLY A 553 10.15 -1.79 -11.16
CA GLY A 553 10.71 -3.13 -11.28
C GLY A 553 11.77 -3.48 -10.23
N ALA A 554 12.37 -2.47 -9.60
CA ALA A 554 13.41 -2.69 -8.59
C ALA A 554 12.85 -3.24 -7.28
N ASN A 555 11.64 -2.83 -6.88
CA ASN A 555 11.01 -3.25 -5.63
C ASN A 555 10.64 -4.75 -5.70
N ALA A 556 10.12 -5.19 -6.86
CA ALA A 556 9.90 -6.60 -7.14
C ALA A 556 11.19 -7.44 -7.03
N LEU A 557 12.32 -6.92 -7.56
CA LEU A 557 13.60 -7.62 -7.51
C LEU A 557 14.23 -7.66 -6.11
N VAL A 558 14.02 -6.62 -5.30
CA VAL A 558 14.43 -6.59 -3.88
C VAL A 558 13.60 -7.58 -3.04
N ALA A 559 12.31 -7.71 -3.33
CA ALA A 559 11.43 -8.66 -2.65
C ALA A 559 11.76 -10.12 -2.99
N LEU A 560 12.13 -10.40 -4.25
CA LEU A 560 12.23 -11.75 -4.81
C LEU A 560 13.06 -12.76 -4.00
N PRO A 561 14.27 -12.45 -3.47
CA PRO A 561 15.03 -13.40 -2.65
C PRO A 561 14.30 -13.83 -1.38
N MET A 562 13.58 -12.90 -0.73
CA MET A 562 12.77 -13.19 0.44
C MET A 562 11.60 -14.11 0.06
N LEU A 563 10.88 -13.79 -1.02
CA LEU A 563 9.76 -14.61 -1.50
C LEU A 563 10.19 -16.04 -1.84
N ARG A 564 11.35 -16.20 -2.50
CA ARG A 564 11.94 -17.52 -2.78
C ARG A 564 12.29 -18.29 -1.51
N SER A 565 12.80 -17.60 -0.50
CA SER A 565 13.14 -18.23 0.79
C SER A 565 11.89 -18.75 1.48
N VAL A 566 10.80 -17.99 1.46
CA VAL A 566 9.48 -18.40 1.99
C VAL A 566 8.98 -19.66 1.28
N LEU A 567 9.01 -19.67 -0.06
CA LEU A 567 8.57 -20.84 -0.84
C LEU A 567 9.47 -22.05 -0.61
N ALA A 568 10.79 -21.85 -0.48
CA ALA A 568 11.72 -22.93 -0.19
C ALA A 568 11.47 -23.56 1.18
N LEU A 569 11.23 -22.74 2.22
CA LEU A 569 10.85 -23.23 3.56
C LEU A 569 9.53 -23.98 3.52
N ALA A 570 8.51 -23.40 2.87
CA ALA A 570 7.20 -24.02 2.74
C ALA A 570 7.26 -25.37 1.99
N ALA A 571 8.20 -25.55 1.06
CA ALA A 571 8.36 -26.79 0.32
C ALA A 571 9.21 -27.84 1.05
N ALA A 572 10.20 -27.43 1.84
CA ALA A 572 11.24 -28.31 2.38
C ALA A 572 11.02 -28.76 3.83
N LEU A 573 10.29 -28.00 4.65
CA LEU A 573 10.13 -28.33 6.06
C LEU A 573 9.26 -29.58 6.26
N PRO A 574 9.62 -30.47 7.22
CA PRO A 574 8.79 -31.61 7.58
C PRO A 574 7.58 -31.17 8.39
N THR A 575 6.62 -32.08 8.56
CA THR A 575 5.53 -31.90 9.52
C THR A 575 6.05 -31.90 10.95
N HIS A 576 5.45 -31.10 11.82
CA HIS A 576 5.85 -30.98 13.22
C HIS A 576 5.77 -32.34 13.95
N PRO A 577 6.80 -32.77 14.69
CA PRO A 577 6.86 -34.10 15.31
C PRO A 577 5.69 -34.45 16.24
N SER A 578 5.07 -33.43 16.88
CA SER A 578 3.89 -33.65 17.74
C SER A 578 2.64 -34.07 16.95
N LEU A 579 2.60 -33.81 15.64
CA LEU A 579 1.51 -34.21 14.75
C LEU A 579 1.77 -35.58 14.11
N THR A 580 3.01 -36.05 14.08
CA THR A 580 3.41 -37.36 13.52
C THR A 580 3.43 -38.49 14.56
N GLY A 581 3.31 -38.19 15.85
CA GLY A 581 3.46 -39.15 16.96
C GLY A 581 2.33 -40.18 17.15
N GLY A 582 1.50 -40.43 16.14
CA GLY A 582 0.35 -41.34 16.21
C GLY A 582 0.48 -42.67 15.45
N THR A 583 1.49 -42.85 14.58
CA THR A 583 1.51 -44.02 13.68
C THR A 583 2.79 -44.85 13.67
N ASP A 584 3.86 -44.47 14.36
CA ASP A 584 5.07 -45.29 14.44
C ASP A 584 5.39 -45.66 15.90
N ARG A 585 4.72 -46.68 16.40
CA ARG A 585 5.31 -47.58 17.40
C ARG A 585 5.42 -48.95 16.76
N ASP A 586 6.66 -49.30 16.49
CA ASP A 586 7.09 -50.51 15.84
C ASP A 586 6.50 -51.78 16.47
N ASP A 587 6.06 -52.63 15.56
CA ASP A 587 5.70 -54.03 15.70
C ASP A 587 6.93 -54.85 16.10
N GLU A 588 7.25 -54.95 17.40
CA GLU A 588 8.10 -56.01 17.94
C GLU A 588 7.65 -56.46 19.35
N GLY A 589 6.95 -57.60 19.41
CA GLY A 589 7.18 -58.64 20.44
C GLY A 589 6.52 -58.53 21.82
N ALA A 590 5.35 -59.16 21.95
CA ALA A 590 4.84 -60.00 23.06
C ALA A 590 5.01 -59.58 24.54
N ASP A 591 3.89 -59.35 25.25
CA ASP A 591 3.33 -60.30 26.23
C ASP A 591 2.04 -59.77 26.91
N GLU A 592 1.14 -60.69 27.23
CA GLU A 592 -0.18 -60.50 27.85
C GLU A 592 -0.14 -59.75 29.20
N VAL A 593 -0.94 -58.68 29.34
CA VAL A 593 -1.69 -58.37 30.59
C VAL A 593 -2.96 -57.61 30.22
N GLY A 594 -4.11 -58.11 30.67
CA GLY A 594 -5.42 -57.56 30.33
C GLY A 594 -5.89 -56.37 31.16
N THR A 595 -7.17 -56.05 30.90
CA THR A 595 -8.16 -55.24 31.63
C THR A 595 -8.25 -53.72 31.38
N ASP A 596 -9.42 -53.38 30.83
CA ASP A 596 -10.29 -52.21 31.07
C ASP A 596 -10.07 -50.91 30.26
N GLU A 597 -10.69 -50.87 29.07
CA GLU A 597 -11.22 -49.63 28.50
C GLU A 597 -12.54 -49.24 29.19
N PRO A 598 -12.71 -48.01 29.68
CA PRO A 598 -14.02 -47.51 30.07
C PRO A 598 -14.82 -47.10 28.82
N ASP A 599 -15.93 -47.79 28.60
CA ASP A 599 -16.95 -47.47 27.61
C ASP A 599 -17.56 -46.08 27.94
N PHE A 600 -17.28 -45.08 27.09
CA PHE A 600 -17.88 -43.76 27.23
C PHE A 600 -19.28 -43.78 26.61
N ALA A 601 -20.29 -43.94 27.47
CA ALA A 601 -21.70 -43.77 27.12
C ALA A 601 -22.12 -42.30 27.25
N GLU A 602 -22.69 -41.73 26.18
CA GLU A 602 -23.35 -40.42 26.19
C GLU A 602 -24.51 -40.40 27.20
N PRO A 603 -24.58 -39.42 28.12
CA PRO A 603 -25.73 -39.29 29.02
C PRO A 603 -26.94 -38.67 28.29
N GLU A 604 -28.08 -39.38 28.30
CA GLU A 604 -29.35 -38.84 27.83
C GLU A 604 -29.75 -37.55 28.59
N PRO A 605 -30.24 -36.51 27.89
CA PRO A 605 -30.64 -35.27 28.54
C PRO A 605 -32.00 -35.43 29.25
N ALA A 606 -31.98 -35.33 30.58
CA ALA A 606 -33.19 -35.15 31.38
C ALA A 606 -33.61 -33.68 31.39
N GLY A 607 -34.53 -33.27 30.52
CA GLY A 607 -35.18 -31.97 30.59
C GLY A 607 -36.02 -31.62 29.36
N PRO A 608 -37.17 -30.93 29.52
CA PRO A 608 -38.10 -30.71 28.42
C PRO A 608 -37.50 -29.69 27.44
N GLY A 609 -37.35 -30.10 26.18
CA GLY A 609 -36.82 -29.25 25.11
C GLY A 609 -37.73 -28.04 24.82
N PRO A 610 -37.17 -26.88 24.46
CA PRO A 610 -37.97 -25.73 24.07
C PRO A 610 -38.53 -25.91 22.65
N THR A 611 -39.82 -26.19 22.61
CA THR A 611 -40.85 -25.75 21.63
C THR A 611 -40.37 -25.10 20.33
N SER A 612 -40.54 -25.85 19.24
CA SER A 612 -40.82 -25.35 17.89
C SER A 612 -42.19 -24.66 17.85
N THR A 613 -42.28 -23.48 17.26
CA THR A 613 -43.56 -22.84 16.89
C THR A 613 -43.55 -22.52 15.41
N GLU A 614 -44.27 -23.34 14.63
CA GLU A 614 -44.93 -22.91 13.41
C GLU A 614 -46.45 -22.82 13.69
N PRO A 615 -47.20 -21.99 12.94
CA PRO A 615 -48.52 -21.53 13.35
C PRO A 615 -49.66 -22.41 12.80
N GLU A 616 -50.53 -22.90 13.68
CA GLU A 616 -51.75 -23.61 13.29
C GLU A 616 -52.95 -22.66 13.10
N GLU A 617 -53.61 -22.84 11.95
CA GLU A 617 -54.90 -22.29 11.56
C GLU A 617 -56.02 -22.71 12.51
N GLN A 618 -56.76 -21.74 13.07
CA GLN A 618 -58.03 -22.01 13.76
C GLN A 618 -59.22 -21.81 12.81
N ARG A 619 -59.93 -22.92 12.56
CA ARG A 619 -61.27 -22.93 11.96
C ARG A 619 -62.35 -22.53 12.99
N ALA A 620 -63.22 -21.64 12.51
CA ALA A 620 -64.56 -21.25 12.96
C ALA A 620 -65.41 -22.40 13.56
N ASP A 621 -65.98 -22.24 14.77
CA ASP A 621 -67.32 -21.69 15.13
C ASP A 621 -68.29 -22.86 15.49
N PRO A 622 -69.43 -22.73 16.21
CA PRO A 622 -70.07 -21.56 16.83
C PRO A 622 -70.52 -21.74 18.30
N SER A 623 -70.73 -20.61 19.00
CA SER A 623 -72.02 -20.25 19.61
C SER A 623 -71.96 -19.00 20.50
N GLY A 624 -72.65 -17.94 20.04
CA GLY A 624 -73.61 -17.16 20.82
C GLY A 624 -73.13 -16.28 21.99
N SER A 625 -73.18 -14.95 21.81
CA SER A 625 -74.13 -14.05 22.52
C SER A 625 -73.64 -12.60 22.64
N ARG A 626 -74.44 -11.70 22.04
CA ARG A 626 -74.83 -10.33 22.47
C ARG A 626 -73.87 -9.12 22.29
N ALA A 627 -74.25 -8.30 21.30
CA ALA A 627 -74.77 -6.92 21.38
C ALA A 627 -74.06 -5.88 22.27
N GLY A 628 -73.65 -4.78 21.63
CA GLY A 628 -73.25 -3.50 22.20
C GLY A 628 -72.63 -2.61 21.15
#